data_AF-A0A9Y2ET12-F1
#
_entry.id   AF-A0A9Y2ET12-F1
#
_cell.length_a   1.000
_cell.length_b   1.000
_cell.length_c   1.000
_cell.angle_alpha   90.00
_cell.angle_beta   90.00
_cell.angle_gamma   90.00
#
_symmetry.space_group_name_H-M   'P 1'
#
loop_
_entity.id
_entity.type
_entity.pdbx_description
1 polymer ?
#
loop_
_entity_poly.entity_id
_entity_poly.type
_entity_poly.pdbx_seq_one_letter_code
_entity_poly.pdbx_strand_id
1 'polypeptide(L)'
;MSEVTRPVFAHRFMGLLVLATFGAPFVDALRHLEDATSRWAMFVSLTAYAVSGLIIALPAWDGRRFHVVPTALSATLFLVAAQQGYAATPLTTDAGQSPWFHLGFIAELFALGMRRRPGWALLVWLGVTVMSVLRWPVVNGVPLPIEAYHVVGVAVMIVTWMVERQYNFFMNRREETQRILDAARSGDEAEKDMRHASSRRVDEVRRLAGGLLEQIAQESTVVTDYDVQQFRLTEAQLRDSIRGRAIATPHILELTRAARARGITVDILDERGTPPSDAVLSATARQLSEIFAHVRSGVVTVRALPPGDPAAVFIVHDSQNPDDDPLAVEIEDVTGAVSTF
;
A
#
# COMPACT_ATOMS: atom_id res chain seq x y z
N MET A 1 13.81 1.65 6.35
CA MET A 1 14.59 2.77 5.78
C MET A 1 13.59 3.78 5.22
N SER A 2 13.48 4.97 5.83
CA SER A 2 12.54 6.01 5.40
C SER A 2 12.89 6.50 4.00
N GLU A 3 12.04 6.20 3.02
CA GLU A 3 12.12 6.77 1.67
C GLU A 3 11.93 8.29 1.78
N VAL A 4 13.04 9.02 1.81
CA VAL A 4 13.02 10.47 1.62
C VAL A 4 12.79 10.71 0.12
N THR A 5 11.54 10.61 -0.30
CA THR A 5 11.09 11.14 -1.59
C THR A 5 11.25 12.65 -1.54
N ARG A 6 12.44 13.16 -1.93
CA ARG A 6 12.59 14.59 -2.17
C ARG A 6 11.61 14.95 -3.28
N PRO A 7 10.60 15.79 -3.01
CA PRO A 7 9.66 16.19 -4.03
C PRO A 7 10.43 16.90 -5.13
N VAL A 8 10.28 16.48 -6.38
CA VAL A 8 10.82 17.25 -7.51
C VAL A 8 10.12 18.61 -7.51
N PHE A 9 10.89 19.67 -7.80
CA PHE A 9 10.52 21.09 -7.60
C PHE A 9 10.56 21.61 -6.15
N ALA A 10 10.89 20.75 -5.17
CA ALA A 10 11.21 21.24 -3.84
C ALA A 10 12.64 21.80 -3.82
N HIS A 11 12.75 23.13 -3.82
CA HIS A 11 14.04 23.78 -3.71
C HIS A 11 13.92 24.99 -2.79
N ARG A 12 14.73 25.02 -1.73
CA ARG A 12 14.73 26.07 -0.70
C ARG A 12 14.98 27.47 -1.26
N PHE A 13 15.65 27.58 -2.40
CA PHE A 13 15.92 28.85 -3.06
C PHE A 13 14.91 29.22 -4.16
N MET A 14 13.94 28.35 -4.49
CA MET A 14 12.99 28.63 -5.57
C MET A 14 12.14 29.86 -5.28
N GLY A 15 11.64 30.00 -4.04
CA GLY A 15 10.89 31.18 -3.63
C GLY A 15 11.71 32.47 -3.75
N LEU A 16 12.99 32.43 -3.39
CA LEU A 16 13.90 33.57 -3.54
C LEU A 16 14.17 33.92 -5.01
N LEU A 17 14.35 32.91 -5.87
CA LEU A 17 14.53 33.12 -7.31
C LEU A 17 13.29 33.75 -7.94
N VAL A 18 12.10 33.21 -7.67
CA VAL A 18 10.84 33.77 -8.18
C VAL A 18 10.63 35.18 -7.64
N LEU A 19 10.86 35.41 -6.35
CA LEU A 19 10.74 36.74 -5.75
C LEU A 19 11.71 37.75 -6.37
N ALA A 20 12.95 37.35 -6.69
CA ALA A 20 13.93 38.20 -7.36
C ALA A 20 13.48 38.61 -8.76
N THR A 21 12.87 37.67 -9.52
CA THR A 21 12.34 37.96 -10.87
C THR A 21 11.14 38.90 -10.85
N PHE A 22 10.36 38.91 -9.75
CA PHE A 22 9.32 39.92 -9.52
C PHE A 22 9.90 41.25 -9.02
N GLY A 23 10.93 41.21 -8.18
CA GLY A 23 11.52 42.40 -7.57
C GLY A 23 12.19 43.33 -8.60
N ALA A 24 12.94 42.78 -9.56
CA ALA A 24 13.66 43.58 -10.56
C ALA A 24 12.74 44.52 -11.38
N PRO A 25 11.68 44.04 -12.06
CA PRO A 25 10.74 44.91 -12.79
C PRO A 25 9.92 45.81 -11.87
N PHE A 26 9.63 45.40 -10.63
CA PHE A 26 8.95 46.27 -9.66
C PHE A 26 9.81 47.51 -9.33
N VAL A 27 11.09 47.31 -9.05
CA VAL A 27 12.03 48.40 -8.76
C VAL A 27 12.21 49.31 -9.97
N ASP A 28 12.30 48.74 -11.18
CA ASP A 28 12.43 49.52 -12.41
C ASP A 28 11.16 50.35 -12.69
N ALA A 29 9.98 49.80 -12.44
CA ALA A 29 8.70 50.47 -12.62
C ALA A 29 8.53 51.69 -11.69
N LEU A 30 9.14 51.69 -10.50
CA LEU A 30 9.14 52.86 -9.60
C LEU A 30 9.81 54.09 -10.23
N ARG A 31 10.76 53.90 -11.14
CA ARG A 31 11.45 55.01 -11.83
C ARG A 31 10.55 55.73 -12.83
N HIS A 32 9.52 55.06 -13.31
CA HIS A 32 8.62 55.54 -14.37
C HIS A 32 7.26 56.02 -13.81
N LEU A 33 7.14 56.20 -12.50
CA LEU A 33 5.91 56.66 -11.83
C LEU A 33 5.49 58.06 -12.28
N GLU A 34 6.46 58.94 -12.57
CA GLU A 34 6.20 60.32 -12.98
C GLU A 34 5.74 60.41 -14.45
N ASP A 35 6.24 59.50 -15.28
CA ASP A 35 5.96 59.41 -16.73
C ASP A 35 4.68 58.61 -17.05
N ALA A 36 4.04 58.02 -16.03
CA ALA A 36 2.84 57.22 -16.21
C ALA A 36 1.64 58.08 -16.68
N THR A 37 0.92 57.60 -17.69
CA THR A 37 -0.29 58.27 -18.22
C THR A 37 -1.38 58.42 -17.16
N SER A 38 -1.45 57.46 -16.23
CA SER A 38 -2.32 57.49 -15.07
C SER A 38 -1.57 56.95 -13.85
N ARG A 39 -1.25 57.85 -12.91
CA ARG A 39 -0.57 57.50 -11.65
C ARG A 39 -1.39 56.51 -10.83
N TRP A 40 -2.71 56.69 -10.79
CA TRP A 40 -3.59 55.78 -10.06
C TRP A 40 -3.56 54.36 -10.64
N ALA A 41 -3.65 54.23 -11.97
CA ALA A 41 -3.54 52.92 -12.62
C ALA A 41 -2.17 52.28 -12.34
N MET A 42 -1.09 53.07 -12.36
CA MET A 42 0.25 52.59 -12.02
C MET A 42 0.33 52.06 -10.59
N PHE A 43 -0.23 52.78 -9.61
CA PHE A 43 -0.26 52.34 -8.21
C PHE A 43 -1.05 51.04 -8.01
N VAL A 44 -2.24 50.94 -8.61
CA VAL A 44 -3.05 49.71 -8.54
C VAL A 44 -2.30 48.56 -9.19
N SER A 45 -1.65 48.81 -10.33
CA SER A 45 -0.86 47.80 -11.04
C SER A 45 0.32 47.29 -10.21
N LEU A 46 1.14 48.18 -9.66
CA LEU A 46 2.28 47.84 -8.78
C LEU A 46 1.83 47.04 -7.55
N THR A 47 0.73 47.44 -6.93
CA THR A 47 0.21 46.78 -5.74
C THR A 47 -0.29 45.36 -6.07
N ALA A 48 -1.12 45.23 -7.10
CA ALA A 48 -1.65 43.93 -7.52
C ALA A 48 -0.51 42.99 -7.98
N TYR A 49 0.47 43.53 -8.70
CA TYR A 49 1.67 42.81 -9.13
C TYR A 49 2.48 42.28 -7.95
N ALA A 50 2.78 43.14 -6.97
CA ALA A 50 3.55 42.76 -5.79
C ALA A 50 2.83 41.69 -4.97
N VAL A 51 1.52 41.84 -4.76
CA VAL A 51 0.73 40.87 -4.00
C VAL A 51 0.64 39.53 -4.74
N SER A 52 0.46 39.54 -6.07
CA SER A 52 0.53 38.32 -6.90
C SER A 52 1.87 37.60 -6.72
N GLY A 53 2.97 38.34 -6.89
CA GLY A 53 4.33 37.81 -6.72
C GLY A 53 4.58 37.22 -5.33
N LEU A 54 4.10 37.88 -4.27
CA LEU A 54 4.25 37.38 -2.89
C LEU A 54 3.44 36.10 -2.65
N ILE A 55 2.19 36.03 -3.15
CA ILE A 55 1.34 34.85 -3.04
C ILE A 55 1.99 33.65 -3.72
N ILE A 56 2.58 33.85 -4.90
CA ILE A 56 3.19 32.75 -5.66
C ILE A 56 4.61 32.42 -5.17
N ALA A 57 5.37 33.37 -4.60
CA ALA A 57 6.78 33.16 -4.25
C ALA A 57 6.98 32.65 -2.81
N LEU A 58 6.26 33.21 -1.84
CA LEU A 58 6.50 32.98 -0.40
C LEU A 58 6.15 31.58 0.11
N PRO A 59 5.01 30.96 -0.28
CA PRO A 59 4.66 29.65 0.24
C PRO A 59 5.71 28.60 -0.11
N ALA A 60 5.94 27.67 0.81
CA ALA A 60 6.97 26.65 0.68
C ALA A 60 6.88 25.92 -0.68
N TRP A 61 8.03 25.81 -1.33
CA TRP A 61 8.19 25.02 -2.54
C TRP A 61 8.53 23.61 -2.12
N ASP A 62 7.50 22.83 -1.82
CA ASP A 62 7.57 21.44 -1.36
C ASP A 62 7.24 20.44 -2.48
N GLY A 63 7.17 20.89 -3.73
CA GLY A 63 6.83 20.08 -4.91
C GLY A 63 5.39 19.56 -4.94
N ARG A 64 4.55 19.87 -3.94
CA ARG A 64 3.13 19.52 -3.97
C ARG A 64 2.37 20.45 -4.91
N ARG A 65 1.22 19.98 -5.38
CA ARG A 65 0.30 20.82 -6.16
C ARG A 65 -0.15 21.98 -5.29
N PHE A 66 0.13 23.20 -5.74
CA PHE A 66 -0.22 24.40 -4.99
C PHE A 66 -1.74 24.56 -4.86
N HIS A 67 -2.22 25.15 -3.76
CA HIS A 67 -3.66 25.26 -3.48
C HIS A 67 -4.38 26.16 -4.49
N VAL A 68 -5.65 25.81 -4.81
CA VAL A 68 -6.40 26.49 -5.88
C VAL A 68 -6.74 27.94 -5.53
N VAL A 69 -7.05 28.22 -4.27
CA VAL A 69 -7.44 29.56 -3.80
C VAL A 69 -6.31 30.58 -4.00
N PRO A 70 -5.08 30.37 -3.47
CA PRO A 70 -3.99 31.31 -3.70
C PRO A 70 -3.55 31.34 -5.17
N THR A 71 -3.71 30.24 -5.92
CA THR A 71 -3.45 30.23 -7.37
C THR A 71 -4.40 31.17 -8.10
N ALA A 72 -5.71 31.04 -7.84
CA ALA A 72 -6.73 31.88 -8.45
C ALA A 72 -6.51 33.36 -8.06
N LEU A 73 -6.23 33.62 -6.78
CA LEU A 73 -5.95 34.97 -6.29
C LEU A 73 -4.72 35.58 -6.97
N SER A 74 -3.61 34.85 -7.06
CA SER A 74 -2.40 35.29 -7.78
C SER A 74 -2.71 35.61 -9.24
N ALA A 75 -3.31 34.65 -9.96
CA ALA A 75 -3.64 34.81 -11.38
C ALA A 75 -4.56 36.01 -11.64
N THR A 76 -5.60 36.19 -10.81
CA THR A 76 -6.51 37.33 -10.92
C THR A 76 -5.80 38.65 -10.64
N LEU A 77 -5.00 38.72 -9.58
CA LEU A 77 -4.22 39.92 -9.25
C LEU A 77 -3.20 40.24 -10.34
N PHE A 78 -2.56 39.24 -10.94
CA PHE A 78 -1.67 39.44 -12.07
C PHE A 78 -2.40 40.01 -13.28
N LEU A 79 -3.58 39.51 -13.62
CA LEU A 79 -4.39 40.03 -14.71
C LEU A 79 -4.84 41.48 -14.45
N VAL A 80 -5.23 41.80 -13.22
CA VAL A 80 -5.52 43.18 -12.81
C VAL A 80 -4.27 44.05 -12.95
N ALA A 81 -3.11 43.55 -12.51
CA ALA A 81 -1.85 44.24 -12.66
C ALA A 81 -1.53 44.54 -14.12
N ALA A 82 -1.64 43.54 -15.00
CA ALA A 82 -1.40 43.70 -16.43
C ALA A 82 -2.36 44.72 -17.06
N GLN A 83 -3.67 44.63 -16.77
CA GLN A 83 -4.67 45.57 -17.29
C GLN A 83 -4.36 47.01 -16.88
N GLN A 84 -4.06 47.25 -15.60
CA GLN A 84 -3.76 48.59 -15.09
C GLN A 84 -2.38 49.08 -15.52
N GLY A 85 -1.40 48.17 -15.63
CA GLY A 85 -0.05 48.47 -16.09
C GLY A 85 -0.06 48.89 -17.55
N TYR A 86 -0.89 48.24 -18.36
CA TYR A 86 -1.17 48.69 -19.70
C TYR A 86 -1.84 50.07 -19.72
N ALA A 87 -2.91 50.28 -18.94
CA ALA A 87 -3.57 51.59 -18.88
C ALA A 87 -2.62 52.75 -18.48
N ALA A 88 -1.60 52.46 -17.67
CA ALA A 88 -0.59 53.41 -17.20
C ALA A 88 0.61 53.60 -18.16
N THR A 89 0.81 52.70 -19.12
CA THR A 89 1.96 52.72 -20.03
C THR A 89 1.57 53.33 -21.38
N PRO A 90 2.26 54.38 -21.86
CA PRO A 90 2.00 54.97 -23.16
C PRO A 90 2.32 53.96 -24.28
N LEU A 91 1.50 53.97 -25.33
CA LEU A 91 1.70 53.17 -26.54
C LEU A 91 2.73 53.86 -27.43
N THR A 92 3.77 53.13 -27.83
CA THR A 92 4.70 53.57 -28.89
C THR A 92 4.56 52.66 -30.10
N THR A 93 4.94 53.16 -31.28
CA THR A 93 4.96 52.37 -32.53
C THR A 93 6.27 51.62 -32.73
N ASP A 94 7.17 51.67 -31.74
CA ASP A 94 8.49 51.06 -31.83
C ASP A 94 8.36 49.53 -31.70
N ALA A 95 9.01 48.81 -32.61
CA ALA A 95 9.03 47.36 -32.56
C ALA A 95 9.79 46.89 -31.32
N GLY A 96 9.22 45.93 -30.58
CA GLY A 96 9.84 45.34 -29.39
C GLY A 96 9.50 46.04 -28.08
N GLN A 97 8.49 46.90 -28.06
CA GLN A 97 7.97 47.47 -26.81
C GLN A 97 7.68 46.34 -25.81
N SER A 98 8.11 46.52 -24.56
CA SER A 98 7.85 45.56 -23.49
C SER A 98 7.26 46.32 -22.30
N PRO A 99 6.06 45.94 -21.81
CA PRO A 99 5.50 46.57 -20.64
C PRO A 99 6.42 46.31 -19.44
N TRP A 100 6.42 47.22 -18.46
CA TRP A 100 7.30 47.12 -17.29
C TRP A 100 7.15 45.77 -16.55
N PHE A 101 5.96 45.17 -16.57
CA PHE A 101 5.66 43.91 -15.88
C PHE A 101 6.08 42.64 -16.65
N HIS A 102 6.62 42.73 -17.87
CA HIS A 102 6.84 41.58 -18.76
C HIS A 102 7.72 40.47 -18.13
N LEU A 103 8.78 40.82 -17.38
CA LEU A 103 9.61 39.83 -16.67
C LEU A 103 8.82 39.10 -15.58
N GLY A 104 7.95 39.84 -14.88
CA GLY A 104 7.04 39.24 -13.91
C GLY A 104 5.98 38.35 -14.54
N PHE A 105 5.53 38.69 -15.74
CA PHE A 105 4.63 37.83 -16.50
C PHE A 105 5.28 36.49 -16.81
N ILE A 106 6.52 36.50 -17.32
CA ILE A 106 7.27 35.26 -17.57
C ILE A 106 7.51 34.49 -16.26
N ALA A 107 7.81 35.20 -15.16
CA ALA A 107 7.99 34.60 -13.85
C ALA A 107 6.70 33.97 -13.30
N GLU A 108 5.54 34.59 -13.48
CA GLU A 108 4.23 34.07 -13.08
C GLU A 108 3.91 32.78 -13.86
N LEU A 109 4.13 32.76 -15.18
CA LEU A 109 3.93 31.57 -16.01
C LEU A 109 4.83 30.42 -15.58
N PHE A 110 6.12 30.71 -15.37
CA PHE A 110 7.07 29.74 -14.85
C PHE A 110 6.64 29.21 -13.48
N ALA A 111 6.29 30.10 -12.55
CA ALA A 111 5.90 29.74 -11.21
C ALA A 111 4.64 28.88 -11.18
N LEU A 112 3.60 29.24 -11.95
CA LEU A 112 2.38 28.45 -12.09
C LEU A 112 2.63 27.08 -12.72
N GLY A 113 3.48 27.00 -13.74
CA GLY A 113 3.91 25.73 -14.34
C GLY A 113 4.60 24.82 -13.32
N MET A 114 5.60 25.35 -12.61
CA MET A 114 6.37 24.61 -11.59
C MET A 114 5.53 24.27 -10.35
N ARG A 115 4.52 25.09 -10.03
CA ARG A 115 3.50 24.81 -9.00
C ARG A 115 2.41 23.84 -9.47
N ARG A 116 2.58 23.23 -10.65
CA ARG A 116 1.72 22.18 -11.21
C ARG A 116 0.31 22.69 -11.52
N ARG A 117 0.22 23.92 -12.01
CA ARG A 117 -1.01 24.61 -12.41
C ARG A 117 -0.92 25.12 -13.87
N PRO A 118 -0.56 24.28 -14.85
CA PRO A 118 -0.35 24.73 -16.24
C PRO A 118 -1.62 25.33 -16.88
N GLY A 119 -2.81 24.89 -16.49
CA GLY A 119 -4.08 25.49 -16.95
C GLY A 119 -4.28 26.93 -16.49
N TRP A 120 -3.78 27.29 -15.29
CA TRP A 120 -3.81 28.68 -14.80
C TRP A 120 -2.74 29.52 -15.48
N ALA A 121 -1.56 28.96 -15.75
CA ALA A 121 -0.55 29.63 -16.56
C ALA A 121 -1.10 29.97 -17.95
N LEU A 122 -1.81 29.02 -18.60
CA LEU A 122 -2.48 29.25 -19.87
C LEU A 122 -3.53 30.37 -19.80
N LEU A 123 -4.32 30.41 -18.72
CA LEU A 123 -5.32 31.45 -18.52
C LEU A 123 -4.68 32.84 -18.39
N VAL A 124 -3.64 32.97 -17.57
CA VAL A 124 -2.89 34.24 -17.41
C VAL A 124 -2.26 34.65 -18.73
N TRP A 125 -1.61 33.70 -19.44
CA TRP A 125 -1.04 33.95 -20.75
C TRP A 125 -2.07 34.44 -21.76
N LEU A 126 -3.23 33.78 -21.82
CA LEU A 126 -4.31 34.16 -22.74
C LEU A 126 -4.86 35.55 -22.39
N GLY A 127 -5.11 35.83 -21.11
CA GLY A 127 -5.62 37.12 -20.66
C GLY A 127 -4.69 38.27 -21.02
N VAL A 128 -3.38 38.14 -20.73
CA VAL A 128 -2.37 39.15 -21.09
C VAL A 128 -2.24 39.28 -22.60
N THR A 129 -2.24 38.16 -23.34
CA THR A 129 -2.14 38.17 -24.81
C THR A 129 -3.33 38.90 -25.45
N VAL A 130 -4.55 38.65 -24.97
CA VAL A 130 -5.74 39.35 -25.46
C VAL A 130 -5.63 40.85 -25.17
N MET A 131 -5.22 41.23 -23.96
CA MET A 131 -4.99 42.64 -23.61
C MET A 131 -3.93 43.30 -24.49
N SER A 132 -2.83 42.60 -24.79
CA SER A 132 -1.77 43.05 -25.71
C SER A 132 -2.33 43.29 -27.12
N VAL A 133 -2.98 42.28 -27.70
CA VAL A 133 -3.44 42.32 -29.10
C VAL A 133 -4.46 43.43 -29.30
N LEU A 134 -5.34 43.67 -28.33
CA LEU A 134 -6.33 44.76 -28.37
C LEU A 134 -5.70 46.15 -28.38
N ARG A 135 -4.42 46.29 -27.98
CA ARG A 135 -3.69 47.56 -27.97
C ARG A 135 -2.83 47.80 -29.21
N TRP A 136 -2.60 46.78 -30.04
CA TRP A 136 -1.71 46.91 -31.18
C TRP A 136 -2.21 47.99 -32.15
N PRO A 137 -1.33 48.93 -32.56
CA PRO A 137 -1.72 49.98 -33.49
C PRO A 137 -2.04 49.37 -34.85
N VAL A 138 -3.09 49.88 -35.50
CA VAL A 138 -3.47 49.50 -36.86
C VAL A 138 -2.90 50.52 -37.82
N VAL A 139 -1.93 50.11 -38.64
CA VAL A 139 -1.30 50.95 -39.66
C VAL A 139 -1.70 50.41 -41.03
N ASN A 140 -2.29 51.25 -41.88
CA ASN A 140 -2.78 50.85 -43.22
C ASN A 140 -3.73 49.63 -43.20
N GLY A 141 -4.59 49.52 -42.19
CA GLY A 141 -5.54 48.41 -42.04
C GLY A 141 -4.93 47.10 -41.54
N VAL A 142 -3.63 47.07 -41.20
CA VAL A 142 -2.94 45.90 -40.67
C VAL A 142 -2.55 46.15 -39.20
N PRO A 143 -2.87 45.25 -38.26
CA PRO A 143 -2.39 45.34 -36.89
C PRO A 143 -0.87 45.12 -36.85
N LEU A 144 -0.13 46.06 -36.27
CA LEU A 144 1.32 45.99 -36.14
C LEU A 144 1.68 45.31 -34.80
N PRO A 145 2.32 44.12 -34.80
CA PRO A 145 2.77 43.49 -33.57
C PRO A 145 3.94 44.28 -32.97
N ILE A 146 3.70 44.92 -31.83
CA ILE A 146 4.69 45.73 -31.11
C ILE A 146 5.38 44.96 -29.97
N GLU A 147 4.78 43.86 -29.48
CA GLU A 147 5.21 43.12 -28.29
C GLU A 147 5.61 41.66 -28.62
N ALA A 148 6.85 41.26 -28.30
CA ALA A 148 7.37 39.92 -28.65
C ALA A 148 7.45 38.92 -27.47
N TYR A 149 7.33 39.37 -26.22
CA TYR A 149 7.57 38.54 -25.03
C TYR A 149 6.54 37.40 -24.85
N HIS A 150 5.39 37.45 -25.52
CA HIS A 150 4.40 36.37 -25.54
C HIS A 150 4.97 35.05 -26.07
N VAL A 151 5.90 35.10 -27.03
CA VAL A 151 6.59 33.92 -27.59
C VAL A 151 7.46 33.25 -26.53
N VAL A 152 8.16 34.04 -25.72
CA VAL A 152 8.95 33.54 -24.58
C VAL A 152 8.03 32.89 -23.54
N GLY A 153 6.86 33.48 -23.29
CA GLY A 153 5.84 32.89 -22.42
C GLY A 153 5.39 31.50 -22.87
N VAL A 154 5.14 31.32 -24.18
CA VAL A 154 4.82 30.00 -24.76
C VAL A 154 5.96 29.01 -24.54
N ALA A 155 7.21 29.41 -24.82
CA ALA A 155 8.37 28.54 -24.63
C ALA A 155 8.51 28.08 -23.17
N VAL A 156 8.35 28.99 -22.21
CA VAL A 156 8.38 28.68 -20.77
C VAL A 156 7.26 27.71 -20.37
N MET A 157 6.06 27.91 -20.90
CA MET A 157 4.95 26.99 -20.65
C MET A 157 5.20 25.59 -21.22
N ILE A 158 5.74 25.48 -22.45
CA ILE A 158 6.09 24.19 -23.06
C ILE A 158 7.13 23.47 -22.19
N VAL A 159 8.18 24.18 -21.77
CA VAL A 159 9.24 23.62 -20.92
C VAL A 159 8.66 23.12 -19.59
N THR A 160 7.91 23.95 -18.88
CA THR A 160 7.32 23.56 -17.58
C THR A 160 6.34 22.40 -17.72
N TRP A 161 5.54 22.37 -18.80
CA TRP A 161 4.64 21.25 -19.09
C TRP A 161 5.38 19.94 -19.41
N MET A 162 6.46 20.02 -20.19
CA MET A 162 7.29 18.85 -20.53
C MET A 162 7.97 18.27 -19.28
N VAL A 163 8.51 19.12 -18.40
CA VAL A 163 9.12 18.68 -17.14
C VAL A 163 8.07 18.02 -16.24
N GLU A 164 6.86 18.56 -16.12
CA GLU A 164 5.78 17.91 -15.36
C GLU A 164 5.41 16.53 -15.96
N ARG A 165 5.27 16.43 -17.28
CA ARG A 165 4.89 15.18 -17.95
C ARG A 165 5.95 14.09 -17.80
N GLN A 166 7.22 14.45 -17.98
CA GLN A 166 8.34 13.52 -17.83
C GLN A 166 8.45 13.02 -16.38
N TYR A 167 8.21 13.89 -15.40
CA TYR A 167 8.15 13.50 -13.99
C TYR A 167 7.04 12.48 -13.70
N ASN A 168 5.81 12.76 -14.16
CA ASN A 168 4.68 11.85 -13.94
C ASN A 168 4.93 10.48 -14.57
N PHE A 169 5.55 10.46 -15.76
CA PHE A 169 5.95 9.22 -16.42
C PHE A 169 6.94 8.41 -15.57
N PHE A 170 8.01 9.04 -15.07
CA PHE A 170 9.00 8.36 -14.23
C PHE A 170 8.41 7.82 -12.92
N MET A 171 7.54 8.59 -12.25
CA MET A 171 6.92 8.16 -11.00
C MET A 171 5.96 7.00 -11.21
N ASN A 172 5.10 7.06 -12.23
CA ASN A 172 4.21 5.96 -12.57
C ASN A 172 4.99 4.67 -12.88
N ARG A 173 6.10 4.77 -13.62
CA ARG A 173 6.98 3.63 -13.93
C ARG A 173 7.61 3.03 -12.69
N ARG A 174 8.00 3.86 -11.73
CA ARG A 174 8.57 3.42 -10.44
C ARG A 174 7.53 2.67 -9.61
N GLU A 175 6.32 3.22 -9.50
CA GLU A 175 5.21 2.55 -8.80
C GLU A 175 4.85 1.21 -9.45
N GLU A 176 4.79 1.16 -10.78
CA GLU A 176 4.54 -0.07 -11.53
C GLU A 176 5.62 -1.12 -11.26
N THR A 177 6.90 -0.71 -11.27
CA THR A 177 8.03 -1.60 -10.99
C THR A 177 7.96 -2.13 -9.55
N GLN A 178 7.63 -1.28 -8.57
CA GLN A 178 7.46 -1.70 -7.18
C GLN A 178 6.32 -2.71 -7.03
N ARG A 179 5.17 -2.48 -7.67
CA ARG A 179 4.04 -3.43 -7.66
C ARG A 179 4.43 -4.80 -8.23
N ILE A 180 5.20 -4.82 -9.32
CA ILE A 180 5.70 -6.07 -9.91
C ILE A 180 6.64 -6.81 -8.95
N LEU A 181 7.55 -6.08 -8.29
CA LEU A 181 8.49 -6.66 -7.32
C LEU A 181 7.78 -7.23 -6.08
N ASP A 182 6.76 -6.52 -5.57
CA ASP A 182 5.97 -6.99 -4.43
C ASP A 182 5.14 -8.22 -4.78
N ALA A 183 4.56 -8.27 -5.98
CA ALA A 183 3.86 -9.46 -6.49
C ALA A 183 4.81 -10.67 -6.60
N ALA A 184 6.03 -10.48 -7.13
CA ALA A 184 7.02 -11.54 -7.23
C ALA A 184 7.43 -12.09 -5.85
N ARG A 185 7.62 -11.22 -4.84
CA ARG A 185 7.94 -11.65 -3.47
C ARG A 185 6.83 -12.48 -2.83
N SER A 186 5.57 -12.09 -3.02
CA SER A 186 4.44 -12.84 -2.47
C SER A 186 4.30 -14.25 -3.05
N GLY A 187 4.64 -14.43 -4.34
CA GLY A 187 4.67 -15.75 -4.98
C GLY A 187 5.79 -16.64 -4.41
N ASP A 188 6.98 -16.09 -4.24
CA ASP A 188 8.14 -16.82 -3.70
C ASP A 188 7.93 -17.26 -2.24
N GLU A 189 7.26 -16.46 -1.42
CA GLU A 189 6.96 -16.79 -0.03
C GLU A 189 5.98 -17.96 0.09
N ALA A 190 4.89 -17.95 -0.70
CA ALA A 190 3.92 -19.04 -0.73
C ALA A 190 4.55 -20.36 -1.19
N GLU A 191 5.43 -20.33 -2.20
CA GLU A 191 6.14 -21.51 -2.68
C GLU A 191 7.13 -22.06 -1.64
N LYS A 192 7.84 -21.18 -0.91
CA LYS A 192 8.72 -21.59 0.19
C LYS A 192 7.96 -22.23 1.34
N ASP A 193 6.83 -21.66 1.75
CA ASP A 193 6.02 -22.22 2.83
C ASP A 193 5.48 -23.61 2.49
N MET A 194 5.01 -23.80 1.25
CA MET A 194 4.58 -25.12 0.77
C MET A 194 5.72 -26.15 0.78
N ARG A 195 6.93 -25.76 0.33
CA ARG A 195 8.11 -26.63 0.38
C ARG A 195 8.49 -27.00 1.80
N HIS A 196 8.51 -26.02 2.72
CA HIS A 196 8.83 -26.27 4.13
C HIS A 196 7.81 -27.20 4.79
N ALA A 197 6.51 -27.01 4.52
CA ALA A 197 5.46 -27.90 5.02
C ALA A 197 5.62 -29.34 4.49
N SER A 198 5.95 -29.49 3.20
CA SER A 198 6.21 -30.81 2.59
C SER A 198 7.42 -31.51 3.22
N SER A 199 8.55 -30.82 3.36
CA SER A 199 9.75 -31.40 3.97
C SER A 199 9.53 -31.84 5.42
N ARG A 200 8.84 -31.02 6.24
CA ARG A 200 8.51 -31.38 7.63
C ARG A 200 7.69 -32.67 7.71
N ARG A 201 6.73 -32.84 6.80
CA ARG A 201 5.89 -34.05 6.74
C ARG A 201 6.71 -35.28 6.36
N VAL A 202 7.65 -35.16 5.43
CA VAL A 202 8.56 -36.27 5.06
C VAL A 202 9.43 -36.66 6.25
N ASP A 203 9.98 -35.68 6.97
CA ASP A 203 10.82 -35.95 8.15
C ASP A 203 10.03 -36.63 9.28
N GLU A 204 8.78 -36.22 9.50
CA GLU A 204 7.88 -36.84 10.48
C GLU A 204 7.59 -38.30 10.14
N VAL A 205 7.23 -38.59 8.88
CA VAL A 205 6.97 -39.96 8.42
C VAL A 205 8.24 -40.81 8.54
N ARG A 206 9.40 -40.28 8.15
CA ARG A 206 10.69 -40.97 8.28
C ARG A 206 11.00 -41.29 9.74
N ARG A 207 10.76 -40.37 10.67
CA ARG A 207 10.98 -40.61 12.11
C ARG A 207 10.08 -41.73 12.65
N LEU A 208 8.83 -41.81 12.19
CA LEU A 208 7.86 -42.79 12.69
C LEU A 208 8.04 -44.19 12.07
N ALA A 209 8.25 -44.27 10.77
CA ALA A 209 8.24 -45.53 10.03
C ALA A 209 9.60 -45.96 9.47
N GLY A 210 10.61 -45.08 9.46
CA GLY A 210 11.89 -45.31 8.79
C GLY A 210 12.58 -46.60 9.24
N GLY A 211 12.75 -46.80 10.54
CA GLY A 211 13.40 -48.01 11.07
C GLY A 211 12.66 -49.31 10.75
N LEU A 212 11.31 -49.28 10.74
CA LEU A 212 10.48 -50.43 10.40
C LEU A 212 10.55 -50.76 8.90
N LEU A 213 10.58 -49.74 8.04
CA LEU A 213 10.74 -49.91 6.59
C LEU A 213 12.16 -50.39 6.23
N GLU A 214 13.18 -49.92 6.94
CA GLU A 214 14.56 -50.42 6.79
C GLU A 214 14.67 -51.89 7.21
N GLN A 215 14.02 -52.29 8.31
CA GLN A 215 13.95 -53.68 8.75
C GLN A 215 13.28 -54.59 7.69
N ILE A 216 12.22 -54.12 7.04
CA ILE A 216 11.58 -54.83 5.92
C ILE A 216 12.53 -54.91 4.72
N ALA A 217 13.23 -53.82 4.40
CA ALA A 217 14.08 -53.73 3.21
C ALA A 217 15.39 -54.54 3.29
N GLN A 218 15.92 -54.81 4.49
CA GLN A 218 17.24 -55.45 4.69
C GLN A 218 17.21 -56.99 4.82
N GLU A 219 16.05 -57.63 4.60
CA GLU A 219 15.74 -59.07 4.49
C GLU A 219 16.71 -60.14 5.07
N SER A 220 16.20 -60.88 6.07
CA SER A 220 16.31 -62.36 6.24
C SER A 220 15.75 -62.84 7.59
N THR A 221 15.35 -61.92 8.48
CA THR A 221 14.70 -62.29 9.75
C THR A 221 13.22 -62.61 9.50
N VAL A 222 12.76 -63.76 9.99
CA VAL A 222 11.34 -64.12 9.97
C VAL A 222 10.58 -63.05 10.73
N VAL A 223 9.62 -62.40 10.07
CA VAL A 223 8.72 -61.43 10.70
C VAL A 223 8.00 -62.12 11.85
N THR A 224 8.23 -61.65 13.07
CA THR A 224 7.59 -62.20 14.26
C THR A 224 6.20 -61.60 14.43
N ASP A 225 5.33 -62.24 15.21
CA ASP A 225 4.02 -61.68 15.56
C ASP A 225 4.15 -60.32 16.29
N TYR A 226 5.25 -60.12 17.02
CA TYR A 226 5.59 -58.84 17.64
C TYR A 226 5.88 -57.76 16.60
N ASP A 227 6.64 -58.08 15.54
CA ASP A 227 6.92 -57.14 14.44
C ASP A 227 5.63 -56.75 13.71
N VAL A 228 4.76 -57.72 13.41
CA VAL A 228 3.44 -57.46 12.80
C VAL A 228 2.61 -56.51 13.68
N GLN A 229 2.64 -56.68 15.00
CA GLN A 229 1.96 -55.79 15.92
C GLN A 229 2.54 -54.36 15.87
N GLN A 230 3.88 -54.21 15.85
CA GLN A 230 4.53 -52.90 15.75
C GLN A 230 4.24 -52.19 14.42
N PHE A 231 4.17 -52.94 13.30
CA PHE A 231 3.78 -52.39 12.00
C PHE A 231 2.34 -51.88 12.03
N ARG A 232 1.40 -52.66 12.56
CA ARG A 232 -0.01 -52.25 12.68
C ARG A 232 -0.19 -51.03 13.58
N LEU A 233 0.51 -50.97 14.71
CA LEU A 233 0.47 -49.79 15.59
C LEU A 233 1.01 -48.53 14.91
N THR A 234 2.07 -48.67 14.12
CA THR A 234 2.69 -47.54 13.41
C THR A 234 1.85 -47.09 12.21
N GLU A 235 1.23 -48.01 11.47
CA GLU A 235 0.25 -47.71 10.42
C GLU A 235 -0.97 -46.98 10.99
N ALA A 236 -1.53 -47.46 12.10
CA ALA A 236 -2.64 -46.80 12.78
C ALA A 236 -2.27 -45.39 13.25
N GLN A 237 -1.06 -45.21 13.80
CA GLN A 237 -0.57 -43.89 14.23
C GLN A 237 -0.38 -42.93 13.04
N LEU A 238 0.12 -43.41 11.90
CA LEU A 238 0.21 -42.60 10.66
C LEU A 238 -1.18 -42.24 10.12
N ARG A 239 -2.14 -43.16 10.17
CA ARG A 239 -3.52 -42.89 9.75
C ARG A 239 -4.17 -41.85 10.64
N ASP A 240 -3.95 -41.92 11.94
CA ASP A 240 -4.43 -40.95 12.91
C ASP A 240 -3.80 -39.56 12.72
N SER A 241 -2.51 -39.47 12.42
CA SER A 241 -1.88 -38.16 12.13
C SER A 241 -2.46 -37.51 10.88
N ILE A 242 -2.84 -38.31 9.89
CA ILE A 242 -3.51 -37.83 8.66
C ILE A 242 -4.96 -37.42 8.92
N ARG A 243 -5.73 -38.24 9.66
CA ARG A 243 -7.16 -38.01 9.91
C ARG A 243 -7.44 -36.99 11.01
N GLY A 244 -6.62 -37.00 12.06
CA GLY A 244 -6.74 -36.14 13.23
C GLY A 244 -6.00 -34.81 13.12
N ARG A 245 -5.17 -34.60 12.09
CA ARG A 245 -4.50 -33.33 11.74
C ARG A 245 -4.11 -32.47 12.95
N ALA A 246 -4.95 -31.50 13.35
CA ALA A 246 -4.60 -30.52 14.37
C ALA A 246 -4.81 -31.02 15.82
N ILE A 247 -5.62 -32.06 16.04
CA ILE A 247 -5.77 -32.74 17.34
C ILE A 247 -4.79 -33.90 17.54
N ALA A 248 -4.14 -34.37 16.47
CA ALA A 248 -3.17 -35.47 16.51
C ALA A 248 -1.79 -35.02 17.04
N THR A 249 -1.75 -34.44 18.24
CA THR A 249 -0.50 -34.05 18.88
C THR A 249 0.34 -35.28 19.25
N PRO A 250 1.69 -35.16 19.37
CA PRO A 250 2.54 -36.29 19.73
C PRO A 250 2.09 -37.00 21.00
N HIS A 251 1.65 -36.24 22.01
CA HIS A 251 1.18 -36.79 23.28
C HIS A 251 -0.13 -37.58 23.13
N ILE A 252 -1.10 -37.06 22.36
CA ILE A 252 -2.35 -37.77 22.09
C ILE A 252 -2.08 -39.07 21.31
N LEU A 253 -1.21 -39.02 20.29
CA LEU A 253 -0.83 -40.21 19.51
C LEU A 253 -0.13 -41.28 20.37
N GLU A 254 0.67 -40.88 21.36
CA GLU A 254 1.27 -41.81 22.32
C GLU A 254 0.21 -42.49 23.20
N LEU A 255 -0.75 -41.72 23.72
CA LEU A 255 -1.86 -42.25 24.52
C LEU A 255 -2.70 -43.25 23.71
N THR A 256 -3.04 -42.92 22.45
CA THR A 256 -3.82 -43.82 21.59
C THR A 256 -3.03 -45.06 21.19
N ARG A 257 -1.72 -44.94 20.93
CA ARG A 257 -0.84 -46.10 20.68
C ARG A 257 -0.80 -47.05 21.88
N ALA A 258 -0.66 -46.51 23.10
CA ALA A 258 -0.66 -47.31 24.33
C ALA A 258 -2.02 -47.97 24.60
N ALA A 259 -3.13 -47.31 24.25
CA ALA A 259 -4.46 -47.90 24.31
C ALA A 259 -4.63 -49.07 23.32
N ARG A 260 -4.19 -48.90 22.06
CA ARG A 260 -4.24 -49.95 21.04
C ARG A 260 -3.37 -51.15 21.37
N ALA A 261 -2.20 -50.93 21.97
CA ALA A 261 -1.34 -52.02 22.43
C ALA A 261 -2.03 -52.91 23.48
N ARG A 262 -3.03 -52.38 24.21
CA ARG A 262 -3.86 -53.11 25.18
C ARG A 262 -5.13 -53.72 24.57
N GLY A 263 -5.38 -53.53 23.26
CA GLY A 263 -6.53 -54.07 22.54
C GLY A 263 -7.73 -53.12 22.40
N ILE A 264 -7.60 -51.85 22.79
CA ILE A 264 -8.65 -50.84 22.63
C ILE A 264 -8.61 -50.29 21.20
N THR A 265 -9.75 -50.22 20.52
CA THR A 265 -9.83 -49.57 19.20
C THR A 265 -9.96 -48.07 19.39
N VAL A 266 -9.20 -47.29 18.63
CA VAL A 266 -9.26 -45.82 18.68
C VAL A 266 -9.46 -45.27 17.27
N ASP A 267 -10.36 -44.30 17.10
CA ASP A 267 -10.53 -43.54 15.85
C ASP A 267 -10.41 -42.04 16.15
N ILE A 268 -9.60 -41.34 15.35
CA ILE A 268 -9.35 -39.91 15.51
C ILE A 268 -9.75 -39.21 14.21
N LEU A 269 -10.60 -38.20 14.32
CA LEU A 269 -11.11 -37.44 13.19
C LEU A 269 -11.07 -35.93 13.48
N ASP A 270 -10.51 -35.16 12.56
CA ASP A 270 -10.54 -33.70 12.61
C ASP A 270 -11.41 -33.14 11.47
N GLU A 271 -12.59 -32.63 11.84
CA GLU A 271 -13.52 -31.93 10.95
C GLU A 271 -13.38 -30.40 11.08
N ARG A 272 -12.50 -29.90 11.96
CA ARG A 272 -12.31 -28.48 12.27
C ARG A 272 -11.43 -27.77 11.25
N GLY A 273 -10.42 -28.46 10.75
CA GLY A 273 -9.47 -27.93 9.74
C GLY A 273 -8.56 -26.80 10.23
N THR A 274 -8.73 -26.34 11.48
CA THR A 274 -7.93 -25.32 12.15
C THR A 274 -7.57 -25.78 13.57
N PRO A 275 -6.38 -25.44 14.07
CA PRO A 275 -5.91 -25.92 15.37
C PRO A 275 -6.77 -25.40 16.53
N PRO A 276 -7.23 -26.28 17.44
CA PRO A 276 -7.85 -25.87 18.71
C PRO A 276 -6.89 -25.08 19.58
N SER A 277 -7.41 -24.42 20.60
CA SER A 277 -6.57 -23.76 21.60
C SER A 277 -5.76 -24.78 22.40
N ASP A 278 -4.61 -24.37 22.94
CA ASP A 278 -3.78 -25.23 23.79
C ASP A 278 -4.52 -25.75 25.03
N ALA A 279 -5.49 -24.97 25.54
CA ALA A 279 -6.36 -25.37 26.64
C ALA A 279 -7.24 -26.57 26.25
N VAL A 280 -7.85 -26.54 25.07
CA VAL A 280 -8.67 -27.63 24.53
C VAL A 280 -7.81 -28.88 24.28
N LEU A 281 -6.63 -28.73 23.68
CA LEU A 281 -5.71 -29.85 23.45
C LEU A 281 -5.25 -30.50 24.76
N SER A 282 -4.94 -29.69 25.77
CA SER A 282 -4.55 -30.15 27.11
C SER A 282 -5.69 -30.84 27.85
N ALA A 283 -6.91 -30.33 27.74
CA ALA A 283 -8.11 -30.97 28.28
C ALA A 283 -8.37 -32.32 27.59
N THR A 284 -8.25 -32.35 26.26
CA THR A 284 -8.42 -33.58 25.45
C THR A 284 -7.45 -34.67 25.86
N ALA A 285 -6.17 -34.34 25.98
CA ALA A 285 -5.16 -35.30 26.41
C ALA A 285 -5.42 -35.85 27.82
N ARG A 286 -5.86 -34.98 28.74
CA ARG A 286 -6.19 -35.37 30.12
C ARG A 286 -7.38 -36.33 30.16
N GLN A 287 -8.45 -35.99 29.44
CA GLN A 287 -9.64 -36.83 29.36
C GLN A 287 -9.35 -38.18 28.69
N LEU A 288 -8.57 -38.19 27.62
CA LEU A 288 -8.13 -39.46 27.01
C LEU A 288 -7.30 -40.30 27.99
N SER A 289 -6.41 -39.69 28.76
CA SER A 289 -5.63 -40.40 29.77
C SER A 289 -6.53 -41.03 30.84
N GLU A 290 -7.53 -40.27 31.33
CA GLU A 290 -8.50 -40.74 32.33
C GLU A 290 -9.36 -41.89 31.78
N ILE A 291 -9.92 -41.76 30.57
CA ILE A 291 -10.70 -42.81 29.91
C ILE A 291 -9.85 -44.07 29.71
N PHE A 292 -8.66 -43.93 29.15
CA PHE A 292 -7.75 -45.05 28.90
C PHE A 292 -7.20 -45.71 30.18
N ALA A 293 -7.29 -45.06 31.34
CA ALA A 293 -6.93 -45.68 32.62
C ALA A 293 -8.00 -46.67 33.11
N HIS A 294 -9.28 -46.41 32.82
CA HIS A 294 -10.42 -47.18 33.32
C HIS A 294 -10.93 -48.21 32.32
N VAL A 295 -10.82 -47.93 31.02
CA VAL A 295 -11.32 -48.79 29.95
C VAL A 295 -10.35 -49.93 29.64
N ARG A 296 -10.90 -51.15 29.45
CA ARG A 296 -10.12 -52.35 29.09
C ARG A 296 -10.43 -52.90 27.68
N SER A 297 -11.56 -52.53 27.10
CA SER A 297 -12.02 -52.97 25.77
C SER A 297 -12.99 -51.97 25.15
N GLY A 298 -13.28 -52.12 23.86
CA GLY A 298 -14.22 -51.27 23.13
C GLY A 298 -13.57 -50.30 22.15
N VAL A 299 -14.35 -49.32 21.71
CA VAL A 299 -13.97 -48.31 20.72
C VAL A 299 -14.00 -46.92 21.36
N VAL A 300 -12.92 -46.16 21.20
CA VAL A 300 -12.85 -44.75 21.60
C VAL A 300 -12.74 -43.89 20.35
N THR A 301 -13.71 -43.01 20.14
CA THR A 301 -13.73 -42.08 19.01
C THR A 301 -13.48 -40.66 19.50
N VAL A 302 -12.51 -39.98 18.90
CA VAL A 302 -12.15 -38.58 19.20
C VAL A 302 -12.42 -37.73 17.97
N ARG A 303 -13.34 -36.78 18.07
CA ARG A 303 -13.74 -35.91 16.96
C ARG A 303 -13.48 -34.45 17.30
N ALA A 304 -12.67 -33.77 16.49
CA ALA A 304 -12.62 -32.32 16.50
C ALA A 304 -13.76 -31.78 15.61
N LEU A 305 -14.63 -30.95 16.19
CA LEU A 305 -15.83 -30.46 15.51
C LEU A 305 -15.54 -29.15 14.74
N PRO A 306 -16.34 -28.85 13.70
CA PRO A 306 -16.19 -27.63 12.91
C PRO A 306 -16.24 -26.34 13.76
N PRO A 307 -15.55 -25.26 13.35
CA PRO A 307 -15.63 -23.98 14.05
C PRO A 307 -17.08 -23.47 14.13
N GLY A 308 -17.51 -23.05 15.32
CA GLY A 308 -18.87 -22.56 15.58
C GLY A 308 -19.79 -23.56 16.29
N ASP A 309 -19.34 -24.81 16.46
CA ASP A 309 -19.96 -25.75 17.39
C ASP A 309 -19.61 -25.36 18.85
N PRO A 310 -20.54 -25.45 19.82
CA PRO A 310 -20.23 -25.22 21.24
C PRO A 310 -19.11 -26.13 21.78
N ALA A 311 -18.98 -27.35 21.27
CA ALA A 311 -17.89 -28.24 21.63
C ALA A 311 -16.77 -28.20 20.58
N ALA A 312 -15.52 -28.06 21.01
CA ALA A 312 -14.36 -28.16 20.13
C ALA A 312 -13.93 -29.62 19.90
N VAL A 313 -14.05 -30.47 20.92
CA VAL A 313 -13.71 -31.90 20.84
C VAL A 313 -14.77 -32.73 21.51
N PHE A 314 -15.18 -33.80 20.85
CA PHE A 314 -16.10 -34.80 21.35
C PHE A 314 -15.40 -36.16 21.43
N ILE A 315 -15.41 -36.77 22.61
CA ILE A 315 -14.82 -38.08 22.87
C ILE A 315 -15.95 -39.04 23.24
N VAL A 316 -16.05 -40.16 22.56
CA VAL A 316 -17.04 -41.22 22.86
C VAL A 316 -16.30 -42.51 23.12
N HIS A 317 -16.63 -43.19 24.22
CA HIS A 317 -16.23 -44.56 24.47
C HIS A 317 -17.46 -45.48 24.41
N ASP A 318 -17.41 -46.45 23.52
CA ASP A 318 -18.39 -47.51 23.35
C ASP A 318 -17.76 -48.84 23.78
N SER A 319 -18.26 -49.45 24.85
CA SER A 319 -17.76 -50.74 25.36
C SER A 319 -18.13 -51.92 24.43
N GLN A 320 -19.02 -51.69 23.47
CA GLN A 320 -19.66 -52.68 22.58
C GLN A 320 -20.50 -53.73 23.34
N ASN A 321 -20.84 -53.46 24.59
CA ASN A 321 -21.76 -54.25 25.40
C ASN A 321 -23.15 -53.58 25.34
N PRO A 322 -24.22 -54.28 24.90
CA PRO A 322 -25.56 -53.70 24.76
C PRO A 322 -26.16 -53.17 26.07
N ASP A 323 -25.66 -53.63 27.21
CA ASP A 323 -26.18 -53.32 28.54
C ASP A 323 -25.43 -52.15 29.23
N ASP A 324 -24.34 -51.64 28.63
CA ASP A 324 -23.57 -50.51 29.17
C ASP A 324 -23.90 -49.23 28.38
N ASP A 325 -24.16 -48.13 29.10
CA ASP A 325 -24.31 -46.81 28.47
C ASP A 325 -22.94 -46.31 27.95
N PRO A 326 -22.88 -45.73 26.73
CA PRO A 326 -21.64 -45.18 26.19
C PRO A 326 -21.24 -43.92 26.97
N LEU A 327 -19.95 -43.81 27.30
CA LEU A 327 -19.41 -42.62 27.95
C LEU A 327 -19.12 -41.55 26.89
N ALA A 328 -19.76 -40.39 27.00
CA ALA A 328 -19.50 -39.24 26.13
C ALA A 328 -18.86 -38.09 26.91
N VAL A 329 -17.86 -37.44 26.30
CA VAL A 329 -17.18 -36.28 26.87
C VAL A 329 -17.12 -35.17 25.82
N GLU A 330 -17.68 -34.02 26.16
CA GLU A 330 -17.59 -32.78 25.39
C GLU A 330 -16.58 -31.83 26.01
N ILE A 331 -15.76 -31.23 25.17
CA ILE A 331 -14.80 -30.20 25.55
C ILE A 331 -15.20 -28.91 24.85
N GLU A 332 -15.64 -27.93 25.62
CA GLU A 332 -16.14 -26.64 25.12
C GLU A 332 -15.05 -25.87 24.36
N ASP A 333 -15.43 -25.23 23.25
CA ASP A 333 -14.52 -24.35 22.52
C ASP A 333 -14.13 -23.13 23.39
N VAL A 334 -12.91 -22.62 23.22
CA VAL A 334 -12.33 -21.51 24.00
C VAL A 334 -11.95 -21.83 25.45
N THR A 335 -12.87 -22.34 26.29
CA THR A 335 -12.63 -22.55 27.73
C THR A 335 -11.91 -23.86 28.03
N GLY A 336 -12.12 -24.89 27.20
CA GLY A 336 -11.69 -26.27 27.48
C GLY A 336 -12.44 -26.91 28.65
N ALA A 337 -13.60 -26.37 29.03
CA ALA A 337 -14.45 -26.95 30.05
C ALA A 337 -14.95 -28.33 29.60
N VAL A 338 -14.95 -29.29 30.52
CA VAL A 338 -15.28 -30.69 30.24
C VAL A 338 -16.67 -31.00 30.78
N SER A 339 -17.53 -31.56 29.94
CA SER A 339 -18.83 -32.11 30.34
C SER A 339 -18.87 -33.59 29.99
N THR A 340 -19.29 -34.42 30.94
CA THR A 340 -19.37 -35.89 30.79
C THR A 340 -20.83 -36.32 30.86
N PHE A 341 -21.24 -37.19 29.94
CA PHE A 341 -22.61 -37.67 29.78
C PHE A 341 -22.67 -39.18 29.59
#